data_AF-A0A842WL64-F1
#
_entry.id   AF-A0A842WL64-F1
#
_cell.length_a   1.000
_cell.length_b   1.000
_cell.length_c   1.000
_cell.angle_alpha   90.00
_cell.angle_beta   90.00
_cell.angle_gamma   90.00
#
_symmetry.space_group_name_H-M   'P 1'
#
loop_
_entity.id
_entity.type
_entity.pdbx_description
1 polymer ?
#
loop_
_entity_poly.entity_id
_entity_poly.type
_entity_poly.pdbx_seq_one_letter_code
_entity_poly.pdbx_strand_id
1 'polypeptide(L)'
;MQNGDLLLESMKTSLESFSRDPVSFMLPTILYPIFMIVTMGASVGVLLLLFLALTGIGLDAQINLIVLGVLGAILLFINIIFYAGYKGALINEYYRALHKEKVGVVSFMHYAFGNALSFFVISIVKLVVIGFFLSPLALLFYFLEVWTIHMALAYIFGAVGLFILFLIEFLFAFTYIAYIEKKVRPLSAILISLNFIKDTNIKALLVYVLYSVIVLSTLVPLLNIIIYLVFYPIAMSSLIKFFEKKSYSPY
;
A
#
# COMPACT_ATOMS: atom_id res chain seq x y z
N MET A 1 24.45 1.46 18.39
CA MET A 1 23.15 1.35 19.09
C MET A 1 22.56 0.00 18.78
N GLN A 2 21.94 -0.71 19.73
CA GLN A 2 21.24 -1.95 19.37
C GLN A 2 20.01 -1.60 18.52
N ASN A 3 19.69 -2.42 17.50
CA ASN A 3 18.54 -2.19 16.60
C ASN A 3 17.18 -2.04 17.34
N GLY A 4 17.07 -2.51 18.59
CA GLY A 4 15.88 -2.31 19.42
C GLY A 4 15.71 -0.87 19.92
N ASP A 5 16.81 -0.23 20.32
CA ASP A 5 16.80 1.14 20.82
C ASP A 5 16.44 2.12 19.71
N LEU A 6 17.00 1.91 18.50
CA LEU A 6 16.71 2.70 17.31
C LEU A 6 15.22 2.68 16.94
N LEU A 7 14.59 1.51 17.10
CA LEU A 7 13.20 1.31 16.76
C LEU A 7 12.27 2.01 17.76
N LEU A 8 12.54 1.85 19.05
CA LEU A 8 11.78 2.50 20.11
C LEU A 8 11.92 4.03 20.05
N GLU A 9 13.13 4.51 19.74
CA GLU A 9 13.40 5.93 19.53
C GLU A 9 12.67 6.46 18.27
N SER A 10 12.62 5.69 17.18
CA SER A 10 11.85 6.06 15.98
C SER A 10 10.36 6.16 16.27
N MET A 11 9.78 5.18 16.98
CA MET A 11 8.38 5.22 17.39
C MET A 11 8.07 6.43 18.28
N LYS A 12 8.92 6.69 19.27
CA LYS A 12 8.79 7.86 20.16
C LYS A 12 8.84 9.16 19.35
N THR A 13 9.81 9.29 18.45
CA THR A 13 9.97 10.47 17.59
C THR A 13 8.74 10.67 16.72
N SER A 14 8.23 9.61 16.08
CA SER A 14 7.03 9.69 15.24
C SER A 14 5.77 10.03 16.02
N LEU A 15 5.61 9.50 17.23
CA LEU A 15 4.51 9.86 18.13
C LEU A 15 4.59 11.32 18.56
N GLU A 16 5.77 11.81 18.91
CA GLU A 16 5.99 13.22 19.28
C GLU A 16 5.73 14.16 18.09
N SER A 17 6.19 13.81 16.88
CA SER A 17 5.89 14.55 15.65
C SER A 17 4.39 14.60 15.37
N PHE A 18 3.71 13.45 15.44
CA PHE A 18 2.27 13.37 15.26
C PHE A 18 1.51 14.20 16.30
N SER A 19 1.92 14.14 17.57
CA SER A 19 1.24 14.86 18.66
C SER A 19 1.39 16.38 18.54
N ARG A 20 2.47 16.87 17.93
CA ARG A 20 2.72 18.30 17.71
C ARG A 20 1.95 18.87 16.52
N ASP A 21 1.76 18.08 15.46
CA ASP A 21 1.06 18.49 14.25
C ASP A 21 0.25 17.33 13.64
N PRO A 22 -0.86 16.91 14.28
CA PRO A 22 -1.61 15.73 13.85
C PRO A 22 -2.28 15.94 12.49
N VAL A 23 -2.61 17.18 12.13
CA VAL A 23 -3.33 17.51 10.89
C VAL A 23 -2.48 17.16 9.66
N SER A 24 -1.19 17.47 9.68
CA SER A 24 -0.28 17.14 8.58
C SER A 24 -0.13 15.63 8.33
N PHE A 25 -0.38 14.79 9.35
CA PHE A 25 -0.37 13.33 9.22
C PHE A 25 -1.77 12.77 8.89
N MET A 26 -2.84 13.32 9.47
CA MET A 26 -4.19 12.84 9.21
C MET A 26 -4.68 13.19 7.80
N LEU A 27 -4.34 14.38 7.30
CA LEU A 27 -4.77 14.86 5.99
C LEU A 27 -4.46 13.89 4.84
N PRO A 28 -3.21 13.46 4.59
CA PRO A 28 -2.92 12.52 3.50
C PRO A 28 -3.65 11.17 3.68
N THR A 29 -3.86 10.73 4.92
CA THR A 29 -4.62 9.52 5.27
C THR A 29 -6.09 9.61 4.86
N ILE A 30 -6.66 10.82 4.88
CA ILE A 30 -8.02 11.12 4.42
C ILE A 30 -8.05 11.32 2.90
N LEU A 31 -7.05 12.01 2.34
CA LEU A 31 -6.98 12.28 0.89
C LEU A 31 -6.85 10.99 0.09
N TYR A 32 -6.06 10.03 0.56
CA TYR A 32 -5.86 8.75 -0.11
C TYR A 32 -7.18 8.02 -0.47
N PRO A 33 -8.08 7.68 0.49
CA PRO A 33 -9.34 7.04 0.18
C PRO A 33 -10.31 7.94 -0.60
N ILE A 34 -10.31 9.27 -0.37
CA ILE A 34 -11.15 10.21 -1.14
C ILE A 34 -10.77 10.17 -2.61
N PHE A 35 -9.48 10.32 -2.94
CA PHE A 35 -9.04 10.30 -4.34
C PHE A 35 -9.22 8.93 -4.98
N MET A 36 -9.08 7.83 -4.21
CA MET A 36 -9.45 6.50 -4.68
C MET A 36 -10.92 6.42 -5.08
N ILE A 37 -11.84 6.90 -4.24
CA ILE A 37 -13.28 6.94 -4.54
C ILE A 37 -13.56 7.82 -5.76
N VAL A 38 -12.89 8.98 -5.87
CA VAL A 38 -13.03 9.88 -7.01
C VAL A 38 -12.60 9.19 -8.30
N THR A 39 -11.46 8.51 -8.33
CA THR A 39 -10.97 7.82 -9.55
C THR A 39 -11.83 6.62 -9.92
N MET A 40 -12.28 5.84 -8.93
CA MET A 40 -13.22 4.74 -9.16
C MET A 40 -14.56 5.28 -9.69
N GLY A 41 -15.09 6.33 -9.08
CA GLY A 41 -16.33 7.00 -9.51
C GLY A 41 -16.21 7.60 -10.91
N ALA A 42 -15.07 8.23 -11.23
CA ALA A 42 -14.79 8.74 -12.57
C ALA A 42 -14.75 7.62 -13.61
N SER A 43 -14.16 6.47 -13.26
CA SER A 43 -14.11 5.29 -14.14
C SER A 43 -15.49 4.71 -14.43
N VAL A 44 -16.35 4.63 -13.41
CA VAL A 44 -17.76 4.26 -13.57
C VAL A 44 -18.50 5.31 -14.41
N GLY A 45 -18.23 6.60 -14.18
CA GLY A 45 -18.81 7.69 -14.97
C GLY A 45 -18.46 7.59 -16.46
N VAL A 46 -17.20 7.28 -16.79
CA VAL A 46 -16.76 7.05 -18.19
C VAL A 46 -17.52 5.88 -18.82
N LEU A 47 -17.72 4.78 -18.09
CA LEU A 47 -18.55 3.66 -18.57
C LEU A 47 -19.97 4.11 -18.88
N LEU A 48 -20.62 4.80 -17.94
CA LEU A 48 -22.00 5.26 -18.11
C LEU A 48 -22.16 6.23 -19.28
N LEU A 49 -21.21 7.16 -19.46
CA LEU A 49 -21.20 8.08 -20.60
C LEU A 49 -21.05 7.33 -21.93
N LEU A 50 -20.24 6.27 -21.98
CA LEU A 50 -20.12 5.41 -23.15
C LEU A 50 -21.44 4.69 -23.46
N PHE A 51 -22.09 4.10 -22.45
CA PHE A 51 -23.41 3.47 -22.63
C PHE A 51 -24.45 4.45 -23.18
N LEU A 52 -24.47 5.68 -22.64
CA LEU A 52 -25.38 6.73 -23.07
C LEU A 52 -25.09 7.18 -24.52
N ALA A 53 -23.82 7.33 -24.88
CA ALA A 53 -23.42 7.69 -26.25
C ALA A 53 -23.80 6.59 -27.26
N LEU A 54 -23.57 5.32 -26.92
CA LEU A 54 -23.93 4.18 -27.79
C LEU A 54 -25.45 4.08 -27.99
N THR A 55 -26.22 4.24 -26.92
CA THR A 55 -27.69 4.28 -26.99
C THR A 55 -28.17 5.47 -27.83
N GLY A 56 -27.53 6.63 -27.69
CA GLY A 56 -27.88 7.86 -28.42
C GLY A 56 -27.69 7.79 -29.94
N ILE A 57 -26.80 6.93 -30.44
CA ILE A 57 -26.60 6.70 -31.89
C ILE A 57 -27.42 5.54 -32.44
N GLY A 58 -28.40 5.04 -31.67
CA GLY A 58 -29.31 3.97 -32.11
C GLY A 58 -28.65 2.60 -32.23
N LEU A 59 -27.45 2.42 -31.67
CA LEU A 59 -26.88 1.10 -31.45
C LEU A 59 -27.55 0.54 -30.20
N ASP A 60 -28.56 -0.30 -30.39
CA ASP A 60 -29.09 -1.13 -29.32
C ASP A 60 -27.93 -1.83 -28.61
N ALA A 61 -27.95 -1.81 -27.28
CA ALA A 61 -26.86 -2.21 -26.40
C ALA A 61 -26.52 -3.72 -26.42
N GLN A 62 -26.48 -4.35 -27.59
CA GLN A 62 -25.68 -5.53 -27.86
C GLN A 62 -24.21 -5.13 -27.87
N ILE A 63 -23.73 -4.57 -26.75
CA ILE A 63 -22.33 -4.28 -26.60
C ILE A 63 -21.64 -5.63 -26.52
N ASN A 64 -20.80 -5.89 -27.51
CA ASN A 64 -19.97 -7.07 -27.54
C ASN A 64 -19.23 -7.19 -26.20
N LEU A 65 -19.41 -8.33 -25.50
CA LEU A 65 -18.78 -8.60 -24.21
C LEU A 65 -17.26 -8.42 -24.26
N ILE A 66 -16.66 -8.62 -25.43
CA ILE A 66 -15.23 -8.38 -25.67
C ILE A 66 -14.91 -6.89 -25.54
N VAL A 67 -15.73 -5.99 -26.10
CA VAL A 67 -15.52 -4.54 -26.02
C VAL A 67 -15.68 -4.04 -24.58
N LEU A 68 -16.70 -4.53 -23.86
CA LEU A 68 -16.84 -4.24 -22.42
C LEU A 68 -15.69 -4.79 -21.60
N GLY A 69 -15.21 -6.00 -21.90
CA GLY A 69 -14.08 -6.62 -21.24
C GLY A 69 -12.78 -5.83 -21.46
N VAL A 70 -12.49 -5.42 -22.69
CA VAL A 70 -11.32 -4.60 -23.04
C VAL A 70 -11.39 -3.25 -22.34
N LEU A 71 -12.55 -2.58 -22.38
CA LEU A 71 -12.70 -1.27 -21.78
C LEU A 71 -12.65 -1.32 -20.24
N GLY A 72 -13.25 -2.35 -19.64
CA GLY A 72 -13.12 -2.66 -18.22
C GLY A 72 -11.67 -2.93 -17.81
N ALA A 73 -10.90 -3.67 -18.63
CA ALA A 73 -9.49 -3.92 -18.37
C ALA A 73 -8.65 -2.63 -18.46
N ILE A 74 -8.91 -1.76 -19.42
CA ILE A 74 -8.24 -0.45 -19.54
C ILE A 74 -8.53 0.42 -18.32
N LEU A 75 -9.80 0.51 -17.90
CA LEU A 75 -10.18 1.29 -16.72
C LEU A 75 -9.57 0.70 -15.45
N LEU A 76 -9.57 -0.63 -15.30
CA LEU A 76 -8.90 -1.31 -14.19
C LEU A 76 -7.41 -0.95 -14.17
N PHE A 77 -6.73 -1.02 -15.32
CA PHE A 77 -5.32 -0.67 -15.46
C PHE A 77 -5.05 0.79 -15.04
N ILE A 78 -5.88 1.73 -15.50
CA ILE A 78 -5.80 3.15 -15.10
C ILE A 78 -5.98 3.31 -13.60
N ASN A 79 -6.96 2.63 -13.00
CA ASN A 79 -7.19 2.67 -11.55
C ASN A 79 -5.99 2.14 -10.76
N ILE A 80 -5.34 1.06 -11.23
CA ILE A 80 -4.16 0.51 -10.58
C ILE A 80 -2.99 1.52 -10.61
N ILE A 81 -2.80 2.24 -11.72
CA ILE A 81 -1.79 3.30 -11.82
C ILE A 81 -2.04 4.40 -10.79
N PHE A 82 -3.28 4.92 -10.73
CA PHE A 82 -3.62 5.98 -9.79
C PHE A 82 -3.56 5.50 -8.34
N TYR A 83 -4.05 4.29 -8.05
CA TYR A 83 -3.93 3.67 -6.72
C TYR A 83 -2.48 3.62 -6.25
N ALA A 84 -1.57 3.19 -7.12
CA ALA A 84 -0.15 3.15 -6.83
C ALA A 84 0.43 4.55 -6.58
N GLY A 85 0.08 5.53 -7.42
CA GLY A 85 0.48 6.94 -7.26
C GLY A 85 -0.01 7.55 -5.94
N TYR A 86 -1.28 7.34 -5.58
CA TYR A 86 -1.85 7.84 -4.33
C TYR A 86 -1.22 7.17 -3.11
N LYS A 87 -0.88 5.88 -3.19
CA LYS A 87 -0.17 5.17 -2.11
C LYS A 87 1.24 5.73 -1.92
N GLY A 88 1.94 6.03 -3.02
CA GLY A 88 3.24 6.69 -2.97
C GLY A 88 3.16 8.10 -2.39
N ALA A 89 2.16 8.89 -2.79
CA ALA A 89 1.91 10.23 -2.27
C ALA A 89 1.58 10.24 -0.77
N LEU A 90 0.80 9.27 -0.30
CA LEU A 90 0.50 9.08 1.12
C LEU A 90 1.79 8.95 1.95
N ILE A 91 2.69 8.07 1.53
CA ILE A 91 3.95 7.83 2.24
C ILE A 91 4.88 9.05 2.12
N ASN A 92 4.90 9.72 0.97
CA ASN A 92 5.67 10.94 0.77
C ASN A 92 5.19 12.10 1.65
N GLU A 93 3.88 12.29 1.81
CA GLU A 93 3.37 13.33 2.70
C GLU A 93 3.68 13.03 4.17
N TYR A 94 3.74 11.76 4.60
CA TYR A 94 4.27 11.44 5.94
C TYR A 94 5.75 11.75 6.09
N TYR A 95 6.55 11.45 5.07
CA TYR A 95 7.95 11.84 5.04
C TYR A 95 8.10 13.36 5.16
N ARG A 96 7.30 14.13 4.43
CA ARG A 96 7.29 15.59 4.46
C ARG A 96 6.82 16.15 5.81
N ALA A 97 5.77 15.57 6.39
CA ALA A 97 5.29 15.92 7.73
C ALA A 97 6.37 15.70 8.80
N LEU A 98 7.12 14.60 8.72
CA LEU A 98 8.26 14.33 9.62
C LEU A 98 9.37 15.38 9.52
N HIS A 99 9.56 15.96 8.34
CA HIS A 99 10.55 17.00 8.09
C HIS A 99 10.01 18.42 8.21
N LYS A 100 8.78 18.59 8.74
CA LYS A 100 8.10 19.88 8.91
C LYS A 100 7.93 20.65 7.59
N GLU A 101 7.82 19.92 6.48
CA GLU A 101 7.49 20.52 5.19
C GLU A 101 5.97 20.70 5.04
N LYS A 102 5.55 21.59 4.13
CA LYS A 102 4.14 21.88 3.89
C LYS A 102 3.42 20.69 3.25
N VAL A 103 2.53 20.05 3.98
CA VAL A 103 1.59 19.04 3.47
C VAL A 103 0.31 19.71 2.98
N GLY A 104 -0.24 19.26 1.85
CA GLY A 104 -1.50 19.79 1.34
C GLY A 104 -2.06 18.99 0.16
N VAL A 105 -3.29 19.32 -0.22
CA VAL A 105 -4.00 18.65 -1.34
C VAL A 105 -3.22 18.77 -2.64
N VAL A 106 -2.72 19.97 -2.94
CA VAL A 106 -1.98 20.25 -4.18
C VAL A 106 -0.66 19.47 -4.23
N SER A 107 0.08 19.41 -3.12
CA SER A 107 1.34 18.66 -3.09
C SER A 107 1.11 17.16 -3.20
N PHE A 108 0.07 16.64 -2.53
CA PHE A 108 -0.33 15.24 -2.62
C PHE A 108 -0.63 14.85 -4.07
N MET A 109 -1.45 15.64 -4.76
CA MET A 109 -1.86 15.38 -6.14
C MET A 109 -0.70 15.52 -7.12
N HIS A 110 0.10 16.59 -6.97
CA HIS A 110 1.27 16.80 -7.83
C HIS A 110 2.26 15.65 -7.71
N TYR A 111 2.52 15.18 -6.48
CA TYR A 111 3.40 14.06 -6.26
C TYR A 111 2.82 12.74 -6.78
N ALA A 112 1.53 12.49 -6.52
CA ALA A 112 0.83 11.28 -6.98
C ALA A 112 0.91 11.14 -8.50
N PHE A 113 0.60 12.20 -9.24
CA PHE A 113 0.61 12.18 -10.71
C PHE A 113 2.01 12.20 -11.29
N GLY A 114 2.94 12.96 -10.69
CA GLY A 114 4.33 13.02 -11.15
C GLY A 114 5.06 11.68 -11.03
N ASN A 115 4.66 10.81 -10.10
CA ASN A 115 5.35 9.55 -9.82
C ASN A 115 4.47 8.30 -10.01
N ALA A 116 3.25 8.45 -10.55
CA ALA A 116 2.28 7.34 -10.67
C ALA A 116 2.88 6.12 -11.39
N LEU A 117 3.58 6.34 -12.51
CA LEU A 117 4.22 5.25 -13.27
C LEU A 117 5.33 4.55 -12.48
N SER A 118 6.14 5.29 -11.72
CA SER A 118 7.20 4.72 -10.88
C SER A 118 6.62 3.81 -9.80
N PHE A 119 5.58 4.28 -9.10
CA PHE A 119 4.90 3.49 -8.08
C PHE A 119 4.08 2.34 -8.69
N PHE A 120 3.58 2.50 -9.90
CA PHE A 120 2.91 1.45 -10.65
C PHE A 120 3.87 0.29 -10.95
N VAL A 121 5.10 0.57 -11.38
CA VAL A 121 6.14 -0.47 -11.56
C VAL A 121 6.40 -1.21 -10.25
N ILE A 122 6.58 -0.50 -9.13
CA ILE A 122 6.72 -1.12 -7.80
C ILE A 122 5.53 -2.03 -7.49
N SER A 123 4.31 -1.56 -7.79
CA SER A 123 3.06 -2.27 -7.51
C SER A 123 2.86 -3.51 -8.40
N ILE A 124 3.27 -3.46 -9.68
CA ILE A 124 3.26 -4.65 -10.53
C ILE A 124 4.23 -5.69 -9.99
N VAL A 125 5.47 -5.30 -9.66
CA VAL A 125 6.45 -6.26 -9.13
C VAL A 125 5.92 -6.88 -7.84
N LYS A 126 5.28 -6.09 -6.97
CA LYS A 126 4.58 -6.60 -5.80
C LYS A 126 3.51 -7.62 -6.15
N LEU A 127 2.63 -7.33 -7.11
CA LEU A 127 1.58 -8.26 -7.53
C LEU A 127 2.15 -9.55 -8.11
N VAL A 128 3.23 -9.49 -8.87
CA VAL A 128 3.94 -10.67 -9.39
C VAL A 128 4.51 -11.50 -8.24
N VAL A 129 5.13 -10.86 -7.25
CA VAL A 129 5.66 -11.54 -6.06
C VAL A 129 4.53 -12.19 -5.26
N ILE A 130 3.41 -11.50 -5.05
CA ILE A 130 2.21 -12.06 -4.40
C ILE A 130 1.71 -13.29 -5.17
N GLY A 131 1.53 -13.17 -6.48
CA GLY A 131 1.09 -14.27 -7.33
C GLY A 131 2.04 -15.46 -7.27
N PHE A 132 3.36 -15.23 -7.32
CA PHE A 132 4.37 -16.27 -7.24
C PHE A 132 4.35 -17.03 -5.90
N PHE A 133 4.21 -16.33 -4.76
CA PHE A 133 4.21 -17.00 -3.44
C PHE A 133 2.85 -17.56 -3.02
N LEU A 134 1.74 -16.98 -3.48
CA LEU A 134 0.40 -17.47 -3.15
C LEU A 134 -0.13 -18.52 -4.14
N SER A 135 0.33 -18.55 -5.39
CA SER A 135 -0.15 -19.54 -6.36
C SER A 135 0.11 -21.00 -5.95
N PRO A 136 1.26 -21.38 -5.34
CA PRO A 136 1.46 -22.75 -4.87
C PRO A 136 0.47 -23.12 -3.75
N LEU A 137 0.14 -22.16 -2.87
CA LEU A 137 -0.85 -22.35 -1.80
C LEU A 137 -2.26 -22.52 -2.36
N ALA A 138 -2.64 -21.69 -3.35
CA ALA A 138 -3.92 -21.80 -4.04
C ALA A 138 -4.05 -23.13 -4.80
N LEU A 139 -2.98 -23.58 -5.47
CA LEU A 139 -2.93 -24.87 -6.15
C LEU A 139 -3.01 -26.04 -5.17
N LEU A 140 -2.24 -26.01 -4.08
CA LEU A 140 -2.33 -27.01 -3.01
C LEU A 140 -3.76 -27.10 -2.45
N PHE A 141 -4.39 -25.95 -2.21
CA PHE A 141 -5.78 -25.89 -1.75
C PHE A 141 -6.76 -26.48 -2.77
N TYR A 142 -6.56 -26.21 -4.06
CA TYR A 142 -7.37 -26.76 -5.15
C TYR A 142 -7.21 -28.28 -5.32
N PHE A 143 -6.00 -28.83 -5.15
CA PHE A 143 -5.75 -30.27 -5.31
C PHE A 143 -6.09 -31.10 -4.06
N LEU A 144 -6.24 -30.49 -2.89
CA LEU A 144 -6.53 -31.17 -1.63
C LEU A 144 -8.02 -31.48 -1.42
N GLU A 145 -8.85 -31.53 -2.48
CA GLU A 145 -10.29 -31.86 -2.46
C GLU A 145 -10.63 -33.22 -1.77
N VAL A 146 -10.59 -33.30 -0.44
CA VAL A 146 -11.17 -34.41 0.35
C VAL A 146 -11.75 -33.92 1.69
N TRP A 147 -13.06 -33.77 1.66
CA TRP A 147 -14.07 -33.78 2.70
C TRP A 147 -13.61 -34.28 4.08
N THR A 148 -13.75 -33.42 5.10
CA THR A 148 -13.67 -33.61 6.58
C THR A 148 -12.48 -33.02 7.35
N ILE A 149 -11.25 -32.95 6.80
CA ILE A 149 -10.09 -32.27 7.46
C ILE A 149 -10.02 -30.76 7.07
N HIS A 150 -10.98 -30.29 6.27
CA HIS A 150 -10.92 -29.03 5.53
C HIS A 150 -10.85 -27.74 6.35
N MET A 151 -11.56 -27.64 7.48
CA MET A 151 -11.58 -26.35 8.19
C MET A 151 -10.22 -26.02 8.82
N ALA A 152 -9.61 -26.97 9.53
CA ALA A 152 -8.31 -26.75 10.17
C ALA A 152 -7.19 -26.48 9.15
N LEU A 153 -7.12 -27.26 8.07
CA LEU A 153 -6.15 -27.04 6.99
C LEU A 153 -6.41 -25.71 6.26
N ALA A 154 -7.67 -25.34 6.00
CA ALA A 154 -8.01 -24.05 5.40
C ALA A 154 -7.59 -22.87 6.30
N TYR A 155 -7.77 -22.97 7.61
CA TYR A 155 -7.28 -21.96 8.55
C TYR A 155 -5.75 -21.88 8.55
N ILE A 156 -5.06 -23.01 8.49
CA ILE A 156 -3.59 -23.06 8.41
C ILE A 156 -3.10 -22.43 7.11
N PHE A 157 -3.63 -22.86 5.95
CA PHE A 157 -3.26 -22.30 4.65
C PHE A 157 -3.62 -20.81 4.54
N GLY A 158 -4.77 -20.40 5.10
CA GLY A 158 -5.17 -19.01 5.21
C GLY A 158 -4.21 -18.20 6.08
N ALA A 159 -3.81 -18.72 7.24
CA ALA A 159 -2.84 -18.07 8.12
C ALA A 159 -1.46 -17.95 7.47
N VAL A 160 -0.99 -19.00 6.78
CA VAL A 160 0.26 -18.98 6.01
C VAL A 160 0.18 -17.97 4.87
N GLY A 161 -0.93 -17.93 4.13
CA GLY A 161 -1.16 -16.96 3.05
C GLY A 161 -1.17 -15.52 3.55
N LEU A 162 -1.85 -15.26 4.67
CA LEU A 162 -1.84 -13.95 5.34
C LEU A 162 -0.44 -13.56 5.82
N PHE A 163 0.32 -14.52 6.36
CA PHE A 163 1.70 -14.29 6.78
C PHE A 163 2.63 -13.95 5.59
N ILE A 164 2.46 -14.63 4.45
CA ILE A 164 3.19 -14.31 3.22
C ILE A 164 2.81 -12.93 2.70
N LEU A 165 1.51 -12.61 2.63
CA LEU A 165 1.03 -11.28 2.24
C LEU A 165 1.61 -10.19 3.14
N PHE A 166 1.63 -10.43 4.45
CA PHE A 166 2.24 -9.56 5.44
C PHE A 166 3.72 -9.32 5.15
N LEU A 167 4.51 -10.38 4.90
CA LEU A 167 5.93 -10.25 4.57
C LEU A 167 6.18 -9.48 3.28
N ILE A 168 5.33 -9.68 2.27
CA ILE A 168 5.43 -8.97 1.01
C ILE A 168 5.06 -7.49 1.22
N GLU A 169 3.96 -7.18 1.89
CA GLU A 169 3.57 -5.79 2.18
C GLU A 169 4.62 -5.06 3.02
N PHE A 170 5.27 -5.76 3.97
CA PHE A 170 6.39 -5.26 4.74
C PHE A 170 7.59 -4.87 3.86
N LEU A 171 8.01 -5.79 2.98
CA LEU A 171 9.08 -5.55 2.02
C LEU A 171 8.77 -4.34 1.14
N PHE A 172 7.56 -4.32 0.57
CA PHE A 172 7.19 -3.25 -0.33
C PHE A 172 7.00 -1.91 0.39
N ALA A 173 6.59 -1.89 1.67
CA ALA A 173 6.56 -0.65 2.46
C ALA A 173 7.95 0.03 2.49
N PHE A 174 9.02 -0.71 2.76
CA PHE A 174 10.38 -0.17 2.69
C PHE A 174 10.83 0.17 1.27
N THR A 175 10.30 -0.51 0.25
CA THR A 175 10.55 -0.13 -1.14
C THR A 175 9.98 1.25 -1.47
N TYR A 176 8.74 1.53 -1.05
CA TYR A 176 8.15 2.86 -1.21
C TYR A 176 8.97 3.94 -0.47
N ILE A 177 9.38 3.65 0.77
CA ILE A 177 10.22 4.56 1.57
C ILE A 177 11.58 4.80 0.89
N ALA A 178 12.27 3.75 0.45
CA ALA A 178 13.55 3.84 -0.23
C ALA A 178 13.45 4.65 -1.53
N TYR A 179 12.37 4.49 -2.30
CA TYR A 179 12.11 5.29 -3.49
C TYR A 179 11.97 6.79 -3.15
N ILE A 180 11.19 7.11 -2.11
CA ILE A 180 10.92 8.48 -1.67
C ILE A 180 12.19 9.16 -1.12
N GLU A 181 12.89 8.50 -0.20
CA GLU A 181 14.06 9.07 0.46
C GLU A 181 15.27 9.16 -0.49
N LYS A 182 15.59 8.08 -1.21
CA LYS A 182 16.80 8.02 -2.05
C LYS A 182 16.59 8.54 -3.47
N LYS A 183 15.34 8.78 -3.90
CA LYS A 183 14.97 9.25 -5.25
C LYS A 183 15.59 8.41 -6.38
N VAL A 184 15.66 7.10 -6.17
CA VAL A 184 16.24 6.14 -7.11
C VAL A 184 15.20 5.58 -8.08
N ARG A 185 15.63 4.83 -9.09
CA ARG A 185 14.71 4.11 -9.98
C ARG A 185 13.88 3.07 -9.20
N PRO A 186 12.63 2.77 -9.63
CA PRO A 186 11.74 1.79 -8.98
C PRO A 186 12.40 0.45 -8.64
N LEU A 187 13.11 -0.15 -9.59
CA LEU A 187 13.79 -1.44 -9.39
C LEU A 187 14.95 -1.35 -8.41
N SER A 188 15.69 -0.22 -8.41
CA SER A 188 16.77 0.03 -7.46
C SER A 188 16.22 0.19 -6.03
N ALA A 189 15.04 0.80 -5.86
CA ALA A 189 14.40 0.92 -4.56
C ALA A 189 14.04 -0.45 -3.96
N ILE A 190 13.61 -1.41 -4.80
CA ILE A 190 13.34 -2.79 -4.38
C ILE A 190 14.63 -3.45 -3.87
N LEU A 191 15.74 -3.31 -4.61
CA LEU A 191 17.03 -3.87 -4.21
C LEU A 191 17.54 -3.26 -2.89
N ILE A 192 17.42 -1.94 -2.73
CA ILE A 192 17.77 -1.25 -1.48
C ILE A 192 16.92 -1.80 -0.33
N SER A 193 15.63 -2.00 -0.54
CA SER A 193 14.72 -2.56 0.46
C SER A 193 15.08 -4.00 0.84
N LEU A 194 15.44 -4.85 -0.13
CA LEU A 194 15.89 -6.23 0.14
C LEU A 194 17.17 -6.26 0.96
N ASN A 195 18.17 -5.45 0.59
CA ASN A 195 19.42 -5.33 1.34
C ASN A 195 19.15 -4.81 2.75
N PHE A 196 18.31 -3.77 2.87
CA PHE A 196 17.90 -3.23 4.16
C PHE A 196 17.29 -4.30 5.06
N ILE A 197 16.34 -5.10 4.56
CA ILE A 197 15.69 -6.13 5.39
C ILE A 197 16.65 -7.25 5.76
N LYS A 198 17.50 -7.69 4.82
CA LYS A 198 18.54 -8.68 5.08
C LYS A 198 19.44 -8.25 6.24
N ASP A 199 19.79 -6.97 6.28
CA ASP A 199 20.72 -6.44 7.27
C ASP A 199 20.04 -6.04 8.60
N THR A 200 18.71 -6.07 8.68
CA THR A 200 17.96 -5.49 9.82
C THR A 200 17.42 -6.48 10.84
N ASN A 201 17.49 -7.78 10.59
CA ASN A 201 17.01 -8.83 11.49
C ASN A 201 15.52 -8.64 11.91
N ILE A 202 14.97 -9.66 12.56
CA ILE A 202 13.55 -9.85 12.96
C ILE A 202 12.89 -8.64 13.68
N LYS A 203 13.64 -7.65 14.17
CA LYS A 203 13.08 -6.52 14.96
C LYS A 203 12.25 -5.53 14.13
N ALA A 204 12.61 -5.27 12.87
CA ALA A 204 11.78 -4.42 12.00
C ALA A 204 10.43 -5.09 11.66
N LEU A 205 10.42 -6.44 11.64
CA LEU A 205 9.21 -7.24 11.49
C LEU A 205 8.23 -6.98 12.64
N LEU A 206 8.70 -6.83 13.88
CA LEU A 206 7.85 -6.63 15.07
C LEU A 206 7.03 -5.33 15.02
N VAL A 207 7.58 -4.23 14.51
CA VAL A 207 6.82 -2.98 14.31
C VAL A 207 5.78 -3.14 13.23
N TYR A 208 6.12 -3.87 12.18
CA TYR A 208 5.16 -4.17 11.15
C TYR A 208 4.07 -5.14 11.65
N VAL A 209 4.40 -6.09 12.53
CA VAL A 209 3.41 -6.97 13.18
C VAL A 209 2.42 -6.14 14.00
N LEU A 210 2.89 -5.19 14.81
CA LEU A 210 2.02 -4.25 15.53
C LEU A 210 1.11 -3.49 14.56
N TYR A 211 1.66 -2.98 13.45
CA TYR A 211 0.91 -2.32 12.39
C TYR A 211 -0.13 -3.24 11.74
N SER A 212 0.19 -4.51 11.47
CA SER A 212 -0.74 -5.43 10.83
C SER A 212 -1.79 -5.99 11.78
N VAL A 213 -1.52 -6.07 13.09
CA VAL A 213 -2.55 -6.33 14.10
C VAL A 213 -3.55 -5.17 14.15
N ILE A 214 -3.07 -3.93 14.02
CA ILE A 214 -3.90 -2.72 13.91
C ILE A 214 -4.72 -2.76 12.61
N VAL A 215 -4.12 -3.15 11.47
CA VAL A 215 -4.86 -3.36 10.21
C VAL A 215 -5.81 -4.54 10.31
N LEU A 216 -5.55 -5.60 11.07
CA LEU A 216 -6.49 -6.71 11.27
C LEU A 216 -7.65 -6.34 12.22
N SER A 217 -7.45 -5.33 13.08
CA SER A 217 -8.53 -4.76 13.91
C SER A 217 -9.59 -4.02 13.08
N THR A 218 -9.42 -3.90 11.76
CA THR A 218 -10.40 -3.35 10.81
C THR A 218 -11.73 -4.10 10.76
N LEU A 219 -11.85 -5.27 11.38
CA LEU A 219 -13.09 -6.04 11.49
C LEU A 219 -14.16 -5.34 12.38
N VAL A 220 -13.83 -4.23 13.06
CA VAL A 220 -14.77 -3.38 13.84
C VAL A 220 -14.86 -1.97 13.24
N PRO A 221 -15.91 -1.63 12.46
CA PRO A 221 -15.94 -0.48 11.54
C PRO A 221 -15.72 0.92 12.13
N LEU A 222 -16.23 1.22 13.34
CA LEU A 222 -16.16 2.56 13.95
C LEU A 222 -14.84 2.81 14.70
N LEU A 223 -14.34 1.80 15.43
CA LEU A 223 -13.00 1.82 16.03
C LEU A 223 -11.92 1.93 14.94
N ASN A 224 -12.17 1.32 13.79
CA ASN A 224 -11.25 1.26 12.66
C ASN A 224 -10.88 2.64 12.08
N ILE A 225 -11.82 3.59 11.94
CA ILE A 225 -11.50 4.90 11.36
C ILE A 225 -10.51 5.68 12.23
N ILE A 226 -10.74 5.72 13.54
CA ILE A 226 -9.84 6.41 14.49
C ILE A 226 -8.50 5.69 14.55
N ILE A 227 -8.53 4.36 14.61
CA ILE A 227 -7.32 3.55 14.64
C ILE A 227 -6.50 3.78 13.37
N TYR A 228 -7.13 3.78 12.19
CA TYR A 228 -6.45 4.02 10.93
C TYR A 228 -5.91 5.46 10.83
N LEU A 229 -6.72 6.48 11.18
CA LEU A 229 -6.29 7.88 11.11
C LEU A 229 -5.16 8.25 12.06
N VAL A 230 -5.00 7.51 13.17
CA VAL A 230 -3.97 7.79 14.19
C VAL A 230 -2.80 6.83 14.07
N PHE A 231 -3.04 5.52 14.09
CA PHE A 231 -1.97 4.54 14.14
C PHE A 231 -1.27 4.33 12.80
N TYR A 232 -1.98 4.41 11.68
CA TYR A 232 -1.36 4.19 10.36
C TYR A 232 -0.27 5.25 10.08
N PRO A 233 -0.51 6.57 10.28
CA PRO A 233 0.54 7.57 10.15
C PRO A 233 1.69 7.33 11.12
N ILE A 234 1.41 7.06 12.40
CA ILE A 234 2.47 6.84 13.40
C ILE A 234 3.35 5.65 13.01
N ALA A 235 2.75 4.53 12.61
CA ALA A 235 3.46 3.33 12.21
C ALA A 235 4.31 3.55 10.95
N MET A 236 3.72 4.12 9.89
CA MET A 236 4.47 4.41 8.65
C MET A 236 5.57 5.43 8.87
N SER A 237 5.31 6.49 9.65
CA SER A 237 6.34 7.46 10.05
C SER A 237 7.46 6.82 10.87
N SER A 238 7.15 5.84 11.72
CA SER A 238 8.15 5.09 12.50
C SER A 238 9.05 4.27 11.58
N LEU A 239 8.48 3.63 10.56
CA LEU A 239 9.24 2.88 9.54
C LEU A 239 10.14 3.81 8.71
N ILE A 240 9.63 5.00 8.32
CA ILE A 240 10.41 6.03 7.62
C ILE A 240 11.61 6.44 8.46
N LYS A 241 11.40 6.86 9.72
CA LYS A 241 12.49 7.27 10.61
C LYS A 241 13.48 6.15 10.91
N PHE A 242 12.99 4.92 11.03
CA PHE A 242 13.84 3.76 11.24
C PHE A 242 14.73 3.48 10.03
N PHE A 243 14.17 3.55 8.82
CA PHE A 243 14.91 3.40 7.57
C PHE A 243 15.97 4.50 7.40
N GLU A 244 15.62 5.77 7.67
CA GLU A 244 16.57 6.90 7.66
C GLU A 244 17.73 6.66 8.63
N LYS A 245 17.43 6.51 9.94
CA LYS A 245 18.45 6.39 10.99
C LYS A 245 19.44 5.26 10.71
N LYS A 246 18.93 4.14 10.21
CA LYS A 246 19.77 3.00 9.86
C LYS A 246 20.56 3.22 8.56
N SER A 247 19.98 3.88 7.56
CA SER A 247 20.69 4.23 6.33
C SER A 247 21.83 5.25 6.56
N TYR A 248 21.74 6.05 7.62
CA TYR A 248 22.76 7.04 8.03
C TYR A 248 23.71 6.55 9.13
N SER A 249 23.57 5.32 9.63
CA SER A 249 24.45 4.72 10.63
C SER A 249 25.31 3.64 9.97
N PRO A 250 26.48 3.99 9.39
CA PRO A 250 27.33 3.03 8.68
C PRO A 250 28.19 2.15 9.61
N TYR A 251 27.73 1.85 10.83
CA TYR A 251 28.49 1.09 11.84
C TYR A 251 27.60 0.12 12.63
#